data_AF-A0A3N4K5K4-F1
#
_entry.id   AF-A0A3N4K5K4-F1
#
_cell.length_a   1.000
_cell.length_b   1.000
_cell.length_c   1.000
_cell.angle_alpha   90.00
_cell.angle_beta   90.00
_cell.angle_gamma   90.00
#
_symmetry.space_group_name_H-M   'P 1'
#
loop_
_entity.id
_entity.type
_entity.pdbx_description
1 polymer ?
#
loop_
_entity_poly.entity_id
_entity_poly.type
_entity_poly.pdbx_seq_one_letter_code
_entity_poly.pdbx_strand_id
1 'polypeptide(L)' 'MKSLLLIDVAGFHTTLEVLQWLHSASITTSLIPSGCTGLLQPLDTTVNKHFKQYLQEFTDTYTL' A
#
# COMPACT_ATOMS: atom_id res chain seq x y z
N MET A 1 -16.63 -14.32 6.10
CA MET A 1 -15.77 -13.29 6.73
C MET A 1 -15.66 -12.15 5.72
N LYS A 2 -15.90 -10.90 6.11
CA LYS A 2 -15.71 -9.74 5.21
C LYS A 2 -14.30 -9.21 5.41
N SER A 3 -13.54 -9.05 4.35
CA SER A 3 -12.18 -8.48 4.39
C SER A 3 -12.22 -7.03 3.91
N LEU A 4 -11.40 -6.17 4.54
CA LEU A 4 -11.19 -4.79 4.12
C LEU A 4 -9.82 -4.69 3.45
N LEU A 5 -9.78 -4.24 2.20
CA LEU A 5 -8.56 -3.93 1.48
C LEU A 5 -8.37 -2.41 1.44
N LEU A 6 -7.33 -1.94 2.10
CA LEU A 6 -6.92 -0.54 2.08
C LEU A 6 -5.76 -0.39 1.09
N ILE A 7 -5.96 0.34 -0.01
CA ILE A 7 -5.02 0.43 -1.12
C ILE A 7 -5.00 1.84 -1.70
N ASP A 8 -3.90 2.23 -2.36
CA ASP A 8 -3.83 3.53 -3.03
C ASP A 8 -4.74 3.60 -4.28
N VAL A 9 -4.93 4.81 -4.77
CA VAL A 9 -5.71 5.09 -5.99
C VAL A 9 -4.85 4.99 -7.26
N ALA A 10 -3.88 4.07 -7.33
CA ALA A 10 -3.16 3.83 -8.58
C ALA A 10 -4.13 3.38 -9.68
N GLY A 11 -3.95 3.87 -10.91
CA GLY A 11 -4.93 3.71 -11.99
C GLY A 11 -5.27 2.25 -12.33
N PHE A 12 -4.36 1.31 -12.10
CA PHE A 12 -4.59 -0.12 -12.32
C PHE A 12 -5.35 -0.80 -11.17
N HIS A 13 -5.43 -0.20 -9.98
CA HIS A 13 -6.25 -0.69 -8.87
C HIS A 13 -7.73 -0.33 -9.02
N THR A 14 -8.06 0.66 -9.84
CA THR A 14 -9.40 1.23 -9.97
C THR A 14 -10.11 0.85 -11.26
N THR A 15 -9.55 -0.07 -12.04
CA THR A 15 -10.23 -0.60 -13.23
C THR A 15 -11.51 -1.32 -12.83
N LEU A 16 -12.52 -1.28 -13.69
CA LEU A 16 -13.80 -1.92 -13.43
C LEU A 16 -13.64 -3.43 -13.17
N GLU A 17 -12.78 -4.09 -13.93
CA GLU A 17 -12.47 -5.51 -13.79
C GLU A 17 -11.90 -5.84 -12.40
N VAL A 18 -10.93 -5.07 -11.93
CA VAL A 18 -10.33 -5.27 -10.60
C VAL A 18 -11.34 -5.04 -9.49
N LEU A 19 -12.14 -3.98 -9.57
CA LEU A 19 -13.15 -3.67 -8.55
C LEU A 19 -14.28 -4.72 -8.51
N GLN A 20 -14.71 -5.22 -9.67
CA GLN A 20 -15.70 -6.30 -9.77
C GLN A 20 -15.17 -7.61 -9.20
N TRP A 21 -13.90 -7.93 -9.48
CA TRP A 21 -13.25 -9.11 -8.94
C TRP A 21 -13.16 -9.05 -7.41
N LEU A 22 -12.71 -7.92 -6.85
CA LEU A 22 -12.64 -7.71 -5.40
C LEU A 22 -14.03 -7.82 -4.73
N HIS A 23 -15.04 -7.21 -5.35
CA HIS A 23 -16.42 -7.31 -4.87
C HIS A 23 -16.91 -8.77 -4.87
N SER A 24 -16.65 -9.51 -5.95
CA SER A 24 -17.03 -10.94 -6.09
C SER A 24 -16.33 -11.81 -5.05
N ALA A 25 -15.12 -11.43 -4.63
CA ALA A 25 -14.38 -12.06 -3.55
C ALA A 25 -14.84 -11.63 -2.14
N SER A 26 -15.93 -10.86 -2.01
CA SER A 26 -16.41 -10.31 -0.73
C SER A 26 -15.38 -9.42 -0.01
N ILE A 27 -14.53 -8.75 -0.78
CA ILE A 27 -13.55 -7.78 -0.28
C ILE A 27 -14.13 -6.38 -0.44
N THR A 28 -14.22 -5.64 0.67
CA THR A 28 -14.55 -4.22 0.65
C THR A 28 -13.28 -3.44 0.39
N THR A 29 -13.25 -2.62 -0.66
CA THR A 29 -12.10 -1.79 -1.00
C THR A 29 -12.26 -0.39 -0.40
N SER A 30 -11.22 0.11 0.25
CA SER A 30 -11.08 1.50 0.68
C SER A 30 -9.87 2.10 -0.03
N LEU A 31 -10.13 3.09 -0.89
CA LEU A 31 -9.11 3.73 -1.70
C LEU A 31 -8.53 4.93 -0.95
N ILE A 32 -7.21 4.96 -0.80
CA ILE A 32 -6.48 6.08 -0.21
C ILE A 32 -6.30 7.15 -1.29
N PRO A 33 -6.69 8.41 -1.02
CA PRO A 33 -6.48 9.51 -1.96
C PRO A 33 -5.01 9.69 -2.34
N SER A 34 -4.78 10.19 -3.56
CA SER A 34 -3.43 10.51 -4.02
C SER A 34 -2.73 11.49 -3.07
N GLY A 35 -1.45 11.28 -2.81
CA GLY A 35 -0.66 12.07 -1.87
C GLY A 35 -0.89 11.72 -0.39
N CYS A 36 -1.84 10.85 -0.05
CA CYS A 36 -2.11 10.47 1.33
C CYS A 36 -1.50 9.10 1.73
N THR A 37 -0.83 8.37 0.84
CA THR A 37 -0.32 7.01 1.14
C THR A 37 0.68 7.01 2.28
N GLY A 38 1.64 7.94 2.28
CA GLY A 38 2.61 8.12 3.36
C GLY A 38 2.02 8.61 4.69
N LEU A 39 0.72 8.92 4.75
CA LEU A 39 0.01 9.31 5.96
C LEU A 39 -0.97 8.22 6.43
N LEU A 40 -1.69 7.61 5.49
CA LEU A 40 -2.85 6.77 5.76
C LEU A 40 -2.61 5.29 5.44
N GLN A 41 -1.63 4.95 4.59
CA GLN A 41 -1.39 3.57 4.20
C GLN A 41 -0.49 2.88 5.24
N PRO A 42 -0.96 1.81 5.91
CA PRO A 42 -0.15 1.10 6.90
C PRO A 42 1.11 0.49 6.28
N LEU A 43 1.01 -0.01 5.04
CA LEU A 43 2.15 -0.54 4.30
C LEU A 43 3.26 0.50 4.16
N ASP A 44 2.94 1.75 3.83
CA ASP A 44 3.94 2.80 3.70
C ASP A 44 4.46 3.30 5.05
N THR A 45 3.56 3.61 5.98
CA THR A 45 3.90 4.25 7.25
C THR A 45 4.61 3.33 8.23
N THR A 46 4.25 2.04 8.23
CA THR A 46 4.66 1.10 9.28
C THR A 46 5.57 0.01 8.74
N VAL A 47 5.46 -0.42 7.48
CA VAL A 47 6.30 -1.49 6.94
C VAL A 47 7.43 -0.92 6.08
N ASN A 48 7.09 -0.26 4.98
CA ASN A 48 8.06 0.25 4.01
C ASN A 48 8.99 1.28 4.64
N LYS A 49 8.48 2.14 5.53
CA LYS A 49 9.32 3.13 6.23
C LYS A 49 10.46 2.46 7.00
N HIS A 50 10.15 1.52 7.90
CA HIS A 50 11.16 0.83 8.69
C HIS A 50 12.09 0.00 7.80
N PHE A 51 11.53 -0.69 6.79
CA PHE A 51 12.33 -1.45 5.84
C PHE A 51 13.35 -0.58 5.08
N LYS A 52 12.93 0.60 4.61
CA LYS A 52 13.81 1.57 3.94
C LYS A 52 14.90 2.10 4.88
N GLN A 53 14.58 2.31 6.16
CA GLN A 53 15.59 2.72 7.16
C GLN A 53 16.66 1.64 7.34
N TYR A 54 16.27 0.37 7.48
CA TYR A 54 17.23 -0.73 7.57
C TYR A 54 18.11 -0.85 6.32
N LEU A 55 17.53 -0.69 5.12
CA LEU A 55 18.29 -0.70 3.88
C LEU A 55 19.30 0.45 3.81
N GLN A 56 18.91 1.63 4.30
CA GLN A 56 19.78 2.79 4.38
C GLN A 56 20.95 2.52 5.35
N GLU A 57 20.67 2.11 6.58
CA GLU A 57 21.69 1.77 7.58
C GLU A 57 22.68 0.72 7.06
N PHE A 58 22.16 -0.32 6.38
CA PHE A 58 22.99 -1.34 5.76
C PHE A 58 23.87 -0.76 4.65
N THR A 59 23.32 0.07 3.77
CA THR A 59 24.06 0.63 2.63
C THR A 59 25.10 1.64 3.07
N ASP A 60 24.78 2.47 4.07
CA ASP A 60 25.68 3.47 4.65
C ASP A 60 26.93 2.83 5.29
N THR A 61 26.83 1.55 5.69
CA THR A 61 27.98 0.77 6.19
C THR A 61 29.02 0.48 5.10
N TYR A 62 28.65 0.50 3.81
CA TYR A 62 29.54 0.14 2.68
C TYR A 62 29.91 1.32 1.76
N THR A 63 29.42 2.52 2.06
CA THR A 63 29.75 3.76 1.31
C THR A 63 30.75 4.66 2.04
N LEU A 64 31.28 4.23 3.20
CA LEU A 64 32.43 4.80 3.91
C LEU A 64 33.70 3.98 3.67
#